data_AF-A0A4U1K3D8-F1
#
_entry.id   AF-A0A4U1K3D8-F1
#
_cell.length_a   1.000
_cell.length_b   1.000
_cell.length_c   1.000
_cell.angle_alpha   90.00
_cell.angle_beta   90.00
_cell.angle_gamma   90.00
#
_symmetry.space_group_name_H-M   'P 1'
#
loop_
_entity.id
_entity.type
_entity.pdbx_description
1 polymer ?
#
loop_
_entity_poly.entity_id
_entity_poly.type
_entity_poly.pdbx_seq_one_letter_code
_entity_poly.pdbx_strand_id
1 'polypeptide(L)' 'MKMTNMHPLYEVKADRETGEWIGEPQSTGEAVDFAEWCARKDTDTEHFDHYEASWNEINDFGDEMRKEETRALRVIWA' A
#
# COMPACT_ATOMS: atom_id res chain seq x y z
N MET A 1 13.33 20.95 8.20
CA MET A 1 12.95 19.66 8.80
C MET A 1 12.12 18.94 7.75
N LYS A 2 12.62 17.88 7.12
CA LYS A 2 11.79 17.08 6.19
C LYS A 2 10.71 16.43 7.05
N MET A 3 9.44 16.73 6.81
CA MET A 3 8.35 15.93 7.38
C MET A 3 8.43 14.58 6.67
N THR A 4 8.85 13.54 7.37
CA THR A 4 8.80 12.17 6.85
C THR A 4 7.35 11.76 6.81
N ASN A 5 6.77 11.70 5.61
CA ASN A 5 5.40 11.23 5.41
C ASN A 5 5.46 9.70 5.31
N MET A 6 5.37 9.05 6.47
CA MET A 6 5.54 7.59 6.57
C MET A 6 4.23 6.88 6.28
N HIS A 7 4.23 5.95 5.33
CA HIS A 7 3.08 5.13 5.00
C HIS A 7 3.39 3.66 5.27
N PRO A 8 2.42 2.88 5.77
CA PRO A 8 2.63 1.45 5.98
C PRO A 8 2.86 0.74 4.64
N LEU A 9 3.79 -0.21 4.63
CA LEU A 9 4.14 -0.99 3.46
C LEU A 9 3.39 -2.32 3.43
N TYR A 10 2.74 -2.56 2.30
CA TYR A 10 2.05 -3.80 1.98
C TYR A 10 2.74 -4.49 0.79
N GLU A 11 2.56 -5.80 0.69
CA GLU A 11 3.05 -6.62 -0.41
C GLU A 11 1.94 -7.46 -1.01
N VAL A 12 1.92 -7.58 -2.33
CA VAL A 12 1.02 -8.47 -3.06
C VAL A 12 1.78 -9.16 -4.19
N LYS A 13 1.39 -10.39 -4.52
CA LYS A 13 1.86 -11.04 -5.74
C LYS A 13 0.93 -10.67 -6.89
N ALA A 14 1.45 -10.54 -8.09
CA ALA A 14 0.64 -10.34 -9.28
C ALA A 14 1.16 -11.16 -10.45
N ASP A 15 0.25 -11.59 -11.31
CA ASP A 15 0.58 -12.22 -12.58
C ASP A 15 1.29 -11.20 -13.48
N ARG A 16 2.44 -11.58 -14.02
CA ARG A 16 3.26 -10.66 -14.81
C ARG A 16 2.64 -10.29 -16.16
N GLU A 17 1.87 -11.18 -16.77
CA GLU A 17 1.30 -10.98 -18.11
C GLU A 17 0.02 -10.16 -18.04
N THR A 18 -0.83 -10.42 -17.04
CA THR A 18 -2.13 -9.76 -16.91
C THR A 18 -2.12 -8.57 -15.96
N GLY A 19 -1.17 -8.52 -15.02
CA GLY A 19 -1.16 -7.56 -13.92
C GLY A 19 -2.19 -7.85 -12.82
N GLU A 20 -2.93 -8.96 -12.93
CA GLU A 20 -3.93 -9.32 -11.93
C GLU A 20 -3.28 -9.75 -10.61
N TRP A 21 -3.82 -9.26 -9.50
CA TRP A 21 -3.33 -9.63 -8.18
C TRP A 21 -3.65 -11.09 -7.88
N ILE A 22 -2.64 -11.80 -7.40
CA ILE A 22 -2.73 -13.17 -6.92
C ILE A 22 -2.87 -13.10 -5.39
N GLY A 23 -4.11 -12.93 -4.94
CA GLY A 23 -4.47 -12.79 -3.53
C GLY A 23 -4.59 -11.33 -3.08
N GLU A 24 -4.60 -11.12 -1.77
CA GLU A 24 -4.77 -9.80 -1.15
C GLU A 24 -3.43 -9.24 -0.64
N PRO A 25 -3.22 -7.92 -0.69
CA PRO A 25 -2.06 -7.28 -0.10
C PRO A 25 -1.92 -7.59 1.40
N GLN A 26 -0.71 -7.97 1.82
CA GLN A 26 -0.38 -8.29 3.20
C GLN A 26 0.51 -7.21 3.80
N SER A 27 0.27 -6.83 5.04
CA SER A 27 1.15 -5.89 5.75
C SER A 27 2.52 -6.52 5.99
N THR A 28 3.57 -5.76 5.70
CA THR A 28 4.96 -6.16 5.99
C THR A 28 5.37 -5.87 7.44
N GLY A 29 4.60 -5.06 8.16
CA GLY A 29 4.97 -4.50 9.47
C GLY A 29 5.94 -3.31 9.39
N GLU A 30 6.36 -2.92 8.19
CA GLU A 30 7.25 -1.78 7.96
C GLU A 30 6.47 -0.54 7.50
N ALA A 31 7.12 0.62 7.59
CA ALA A 31 6.64 1.87 7.00
C ALA A 31 7.77 2.52 6.21
N VAL A 32 7.41 3.18 5.11
CA VAL A 32 8.35 3.83 4.19
C VAL A 32 8.02 5.31 4.05
N ASP A 33 9.05 6.13 3.82
CA ASP A 33 8.81 7.51 3.41
C ASP A 33 8.19 7.52 2.01
N PHE A 34 7.03 8.18 1.88
CA PHE A 34 6.24 8.12 0.67
C PHE A 34 6.89 8.80 -0.52
N ALA A 35 7.61 9.91 -0.29
CA ALA A 35 8.29 10.61 -1.37
C ALA A 35 9.45 9.76 -1.92
N GLU A 36 10.19 9.09 -1.04
CA GLU A 36 11.22 8.13 -1.44
C GLU A 36 10.62 6.89 -2.12
N TRP A 37 9.48 6.41 -1.65
CA TRP A 37 8.77 5.28 -2.24
C TRP A 37 8.30 5.56 -3.66
N CYS A 38 7.59 6.68 -3.89
CA CYS A 38 7.13 7.09 -5.22
C CYS A 38 8.27 7.41 -6.19
N ALA A 39 9.49 7.67 -5.68
CA ALA A 39 10.67 7.88 -6.51
C ALA A 39 11.38 6.56 -6.91
N ARG A 40 10.96 5.41 -6.35
CA ARG A 40 11.51 4.10 -6.74
C ARG A 40 11.13 3.77 -8.17
N LYS A 41 12.00 2.96 -8.79
CA LYS A 41 11.79 2.46 -10.14
C LYS A 41 11.53 0.98 -10.07
N ASP A 42 10.63 0.54 -10.92
CA ASP A 42 10.34 -0.88 -11.10
C ASP A 42 11.59 -1.64 -11.52
N THR A 43 11.60 -2.91 -11.14
CA THR A 43 12.59 -3.89 -11.57
C THR A 43 11.91 -5.00 -12.35
N ASP A 44 12.70 -5.94 -12.87
CA ASP A 44 12.12 -7.10 -13.54
C ASP A 44 11.30 -7.99 -12.60
N THR A 45 11.47 -7.90 -11.27
CA THR A 45 10.78 -8.79 -10.31
C THR A 45 9.80 -8.06 -9.41
N GLU A 46 9.87 -6.74 -9.34
CA GLU A 46 9.10 -5.92 -8.40
C GLU A 46 8.58 -4.65 -9.09
N HIS A 47 7.33 -4.28 -8.79
CA HIS A 47 6.75 -2.99 -9.12
C HIS A 47 6.39 -2.23 -7.84
N PHE A 48 6.67 -0.93 -7.82
CA PHE A 48 6.46 -0.08 -6.65
C PHE A 48 5.30 0.88 -6.91
N ASP A 49 4.23 0.75 -6.12
CA ASP A 49 3.04 1.58 -6.25
C ASP A 49 2.45 1.92 -4.88
N HIS A 50 1.26 2.48 -4.86
CA HIS A 50 0.47 2.80 -3.69
C HIS A 50 -1.01 2.56 -3.98
N TYR A 51 -1.79 2.36 -2.93
CA TYR A 51 -3.24 2.28 -3.06
C TYR A 51 -3.94 2.94 -1.89
N GLU A 52 -5.16 3.42 -2.14
CA GLU A 52 -6.03 3.95 -1.09
C GLU A 52 -6.88 2.82 -0.52
N ALA A 53 -6.66 2.51 0.76
CA ALA A 53 -7.53 1.60 1.50
C ALA A 53 -8.64 2.41 2.19
N SER A 54 -9.89 1.99 2.01
CA SER A 54 -11.03 2.58 2.72
C SER A 54 -11.78 1.52 3.52
N TRP A 55 -12.14 1.83 4.77
CA TRP A 55 -12.99 0.99 5.61
C TRP A 55 -13.91 1.84 6.46
N ASN A 56 -14.99 1.23 6.95
CA ASN A 56 -15.89 1.88 7.89
C ASN A 56 -15.50 1.48 9.32
N GLU A 57 -15.47 2.48 10.19
CA GLU A 57 -15.20 2.31 11.62
C GLU A 57 -16.36 2.92 12.40
N ILE A 58 -16.85 2.22 13.42
CA ILE A 58 -17.87 2.75 14.32
C ILE A 58 -17.15 3.52 15.43
N ASN A 59 -17.46 4.80 15.58
CA ASN A 59 -16.87 5.62 16.64
C ASN A 59 -17.52 5.33 18.02
N ASP A 60 -17.00 5.94 19.07
CA ASP A 60 -17.49 5.74 20.45
C ASP A 60 -18.96 6.17 20.66
N PHE A 61 -19.54 6.94 19.74
CA PHE A 61 -20.93 7.39 19.77
C PHE A 61 -21.88 6.47 19.00
N GLY A 62 -21.35 5.44 18.32
CA GLY A 62 -22.12 4.52 17.50
C GLY A 62 -22.33 4.98 16.05
N ASP A 63 -21.70 6.07 15.62
CA ASP A 63 -21.79 6.54 14.24
C ASP A 63 -20.78 5.82 13.35
N GLU A 64 -21.21 5.42 12.15
CA GLU A 64 -20.34 4.87 11.12
C GLU A 64 -19.54 5.97 10.44
N MET A 65 -18.21 5.89 10.51
CA MET A 65 -17.29 6.82 9.87
C MET A 65 -16.46 6.10 8.81
N ARG A 66 -16.44 6.66 7.60
CA ARG A 66 -15.52 6.22 6.57
C ARG A 66 -14.10 6.70 6.89
N LYS A 67 -13.16 5.76 6.93
CA LYS A 67 -11.72 6.01 7.03
C LYS A 67 -11.05 5.70 5.70
N GLU A 68 -10.00 6.45 5.41
CA GLU A 68 -9.16 6.26 4.24
C GLU A 68 -7.69 6.35 4.68
N GLU A 69 -6.86 5.50 4.10
CA GLU A 69 -5.43 5.45 4.35
C GLU A 69 -4.71 5.11 3.05
N THR A 70 -3.82 6.00 2.61
CA THR A 70 -2.87 5.71 1.56
C THR A 70 -1.84 4.70 2.06
N ARG A 71 -1.59 3.64 1.31
CA ARG A 71 -0.63 2.58 1.66
C ARG A 71 0.40 2.41 0.55
N ALA A 72 1.66 2.25 0.93
CA ALA A 72 2.70 1.86 -0.01
C ALA A 72 2.53 0.37 -0.37
N LEU A 73 2.71 0.02 -1.64
CA LEU A 73 2.50 -1.33 -2.16
C LEU A 73 3.70 -1.79 -2.97
N ARG A 74 4.29 -2.91 -2.55
CA ARG A 74 5.22 -3.67 -3.37
C ARG A 74 4.48 -4.80 -4.07
N VAL A 75 4.49 -4.77 -5.39
CA VAL A 75 3.98 -5.86 -6.22
C VAL A 75 5.13 -6.77 -6.60
N ILE A 76 5.05 -8.05 -6.27
CA ILE A 76 6.02 -9.07 -6.68
C ILE A 76 5.45 -9.82 -7.88
N TRP A 77 6.17 -9.80 -9.00
CA TRP A 77 5.77 -10.53 -10.20
C TRP A 77 5.96 -12.04 -10.01
N ALA A 78 4.89 -12.81 -10.25
CA ALA A 78 4.85 -14.26 -10.18
C ALA A 78 5.04 -14.92 -11.55
#